data_AF-H9GGC3-F1
#
_entry.id   AF-H9GGC3-F1
#
_cell.length_a   1.000
_cell.length_b   1.000
_cell.length_c   1.000
_cell.angle_alpha   90.00
_cell.angle_beta   90.00
_cell.angle_gamma   90.00
#
_symmetry.space_group_name_H-M   'P 1'
#
loop_
_entity.id
_entity.type
_entity.pdbx_description
1 polymer ?
#
loop_
_entity_poly.entity_id
_entity_poly.type
_entity_poly.pdbx_seq_one_letter_code
_entity_poly.pdbx_strand_id
1 'polypeptide(L)'
;MAQTQQEKLDVPYCTEFSDGFGKGKLVRIRGSVLKDGKSFAVSFLCGKEEKADNALLVLVKLGGSSEMVLNSFLKKTFGQEEKHSKLPFAKGQDFQLEFIFEEEACKVVVNEEETFQYKYRIPAEEIRFLQVEGNVELEFVRLQDEKDNQSEDKMQSPGMLHCYRPCVPYPCCRPCQPCVTWYHCC
;
A
#
# COMPACT_ATOMS: atom_id res chain seq x y z
N MET A 1 -18.91 -9.16 -27.99
CA MET A 1 -18.23 -9.02 -26.68
C MET A 1 -16.88 -8.39 -26.98
N ALA A 2 -16.68 -7.13 -26.60
CA ALA A 2 -15.38 -6.49 -26.76
C ALA A 2 -14.45 -7.08 -25.70
N GLN A 3 -13.47 -7.87 -26.13
CA GLN A 3 -12.36 -8.26 -25.28
C GLN A 3 -11.50 -7.01 -25.15
N THR A 4 -11.53 -6.37 -23.99
CA THR A 4 -10.54 -5.35 -23.62
C THR A 4 -9.19 -6.08 -23.62
N GLN A 5 -8.38 -5.90 -24.67
CA GLN A 5 -7.00 -6.34 -24.65
C GLN A 5 -6.31 -5.51 -23.57
N GLN A 6 -5.97 -6.14 -22.47
CA GLN A 6 -5.19 -5.52 -21.42
C GLN A 6 -3.76 -5.42 -21.92
N GLU A 7 -3.27 -4.19 -22.13
CA GLU A 7 -1.90 -3.96 -22.57
C GLU A 7 -0.94 -4.46 -21.49
N LYS A 8 -0.14 -5.45 -21.86
CA LYS A 8 0.87 -6.04 -21.01
C LYS A 8 2.07 -5.09 -20.96
N LEU A 9 2.58 -4.81 -19.76
CA LEU A 9 3.74 -3.93 -19.62
C LEU A 9 5.02 -4.72 -19.91
N ASP A 10 5.90 -4.11 -20.71
CA ASP A 10 7.21 -4.69 -21.04
C ASP A 10 8.13 -4.74 -19.81
N VAL A 11 8.91 -5.82 -19.71
CA VAL A 11 9.91 -6.02 -18.65
C VAL A 11 11.31 -6.07 -19.30
N PRO A 12 12.29 -5.27 -18.84
CA PRO A 12 12.28 -4.45 -17.63
C PRO A 12 11.36 -3.22 -17.74
N TYR A 13 10.52 -3.05 -16.73
CA TYR A 13 9.63 -1.90 -16.59
C TYR A 13 10.32 -0.83 -15.76
N CYS A 14 10.28 0.43 -16.19
CA CYS A 14 10.81 1.55 -15.43
C CYS A 14 9.86 2.74 -15.53
N THR A 15 9.54 3.36 -14.40
CA THR A 15 8.72 4.56 -14.33
C THR A 15 9.29 5.57 -13.34
N GLU A 16 9.04 6.85 -13.59
CA GLU A 16 9.46 7.97 -12.76
C GLU A 16 8.31 8.50 -11.93
N PHE A 17 8.58 8.85 -10.68
CA PHE A 17 7.62 9.50 -9.77
C PHE A 17 7.75 11.02 -9.89
N SER A 18 7.07 11.59 -10.89
CA SER A 18 7.18 13.02 -11.24
C SER A 18 6.64 13.97 -10.17
N ASP A 19 5.61 13.56 -9.44
CA ASP A 19 4.88 14.41 -8.48
C ASP A 19 5.44 14.34 -7.05
N GLY A 20 6.67 13.84 -6.91
CA GLY A 20 7.25 13.53 -5.61
C GLY A 20 6.72 12.22 -5.04
N PHE A 21 7.61 11.50 -4.35
CA PHE A 21 7.34 10.22 -3.72
C PHE A 21 7.61 10.34 -2.22
N GLY A 22 7.05 9.45 -1.42
CA GLY A 22 7.28 9.44 0.02
C GLY A 22 6.13 8.83 0.79
N LYS A 23 5.96 9.28 2.02
CA LYS A 23 4.95 8.79 2.96
C LYS A 23 3.53 9.01 2.45
N GLY A 24 2.64 8.08 2.78
CA GLY A 24 1.25 8.10 2.32
C GLY A 24 1.08 7.73 0.84
N LYS A 25 2.12 7.20 0.19
CA LYS A 25 2.03 6.63 -1.16
C LYS A 25 1.86 5.11 -1.10
N LEU A 26 1.09 4.58 -2.03
CA LEU A 26 0.90 3.16 -2.25
C LEU A 26 1.29 2.81 -3.69
N VAL A 27 2.16 1.82 -3.85
CA VAL A 27 2.47 1.23 -5.16
C VAL A 27 1.91 -0.18 -5.22
N ARG A 28 0.97 -0.42 -6.14
CA ARG A 28 0.39 -1.74 -6.40
C ARG A 28 0.92 -2.28 -7.73
N ILE A 29 1.48 -3.47 -7.68
CA ILE A 29 2.00 -4.20 -8.83
C ILE A 29 1.22 -5.50 -8.95
N ARG A 30 0.65 -5.76 -10.13
CA ARG A 30 0.02 -7.03 -10.46
C ARG A 30 0.69 -7.62 -11.68
N GLY A 31 0.94 -8.91 -11.64
CA GLY A 31 1.60 -9.62 -12.72
C GLY A 31 1.57 -11.13 -12.53
N SER A 32 2.33 -11.83 -13.35
CA SER A 32 2.49 -13.27 -13.28
C SER A 32 3.97 -13.66 -13.34
N VAL A 33 4.33 -14.72 -12.64
CA VAL A 33 5.67 -15.28 -12.68
C VAL A 33 5.80 -16.16 -13.92
N LEU A 34 6.88 -16.01 -14.70
CA LEU A 34 7.13 -16.89 -15.85
C LEU A 34 7.29 -18.36 -15.40
N LYS A 35 6.78 -19.31 -16.21
CA LYS A 35 6.82 -20.76 -15.92
C LYS A 35 8.24 -21.29 -15.67
N ASP A 36 9.23 -20.73 -16.37
CA ASP A 36 10.64 -21.09 -16.23
C ASP A 36 11.44 -20.07 -15.41
N GLY A 37 10.75 -19.15 -14.73
CA GLY A 37 11.35 -18.06 -13.97
C GLY A 37 12.20 -18.54 -12.80
N LYS A 38 13.29 -17.83 -12.54
CA LYS A 38 14.20 -18.08 -11.41
C LYS A 38 14.12 -17.00 -10.36
N SER A 39 13.94 -15.75 -10.77
CA SER A 39 13.81 -14.62 -9.86
C SER A 39 13.28 -13.39 -10.58
N PHE A 40 12.76 -12.45 -9.81
CA PHE A 40 12.48 -11.09 -10.26
C PHE A 40 12.80 -10.11 -9.14
N ALA A 41 13.00 -8.85 -9.52
CA ALA A 41 13.30 -7.78 -8.59
C ALA A 41 12.38 -6.58 -8.80
N VAL A 42 12.02 -5.95 -7.69
CA VAL A 42 11.37 -4.63 -7.65
C VAL A 42 12.33 -3.69 -6.92
N SER A 43 12.71 -2.61 -7.57
CA SER A 43 13.70 -1.64 -7.06
C SER A 43 13.10 -0.24 -7.00
N PHE A 44 13.21 0.38 -5.83
CA PHE A 44 12.86 1.79 -5.61
C PHE A 44 14.15 2.62 -5.60
N LEU A 45 14.45 3.27 -6.71
CA LEU A 45 15.73 3.95 -6.95
C LEU A 45 15.64 5.45 -6.68
N CYS A 46 16.71 6.03 -6.15
CA CYS A 46 16.81 7.48 -5.89
C CYS A 46 17.29 8.29 -7.10
N GLY A 47 17.81 7.62 -8.13
CA GLY A 47 18.38 8.23 -9.32
C GLY A 47 18.28 7.32 -10.54
N LYS A 48 18.64 7.85 -11.72
CA LYS A 48 18.56 7.14 -13.00
C LYS A 48 19.89 6.47 -13.38
N GLU A 49 20.97 6.86 -12.72
CA GLU A 49 22.31 6.32 -12.96
C GLU A 49 22.43 4.85 -12.54
N GLU A 50 23.28 4.09 -13.23
CA GLU A 50 23.47 2.64 -13.02
C GLU A 50 23.87 2.26 -11.57
N LYS A 51 24.42 3.22 -10.82
CA LYS A 51 24.86 3.05 -9.42
C LYS A 51 24.09 3.97 -8.48
N ALA A 52 22.88 4.34 -8.86
CA ALA A 52 21.98 5.08 -8.01
C ALA A 52 21.73 4.31 -6.72
N ASP A 53 21.53 5.04 -5.63
CA ASP A 53 21.10 4.42 -4.38
C ASP A 53 19.71 3.76 -4.60
N ASN A 54 19.53 2.59 -4.00
CA ASN A 54 18.29 1.83 -4.03
C ASN A 54 17.73 1.82 -2.60
N ALA A 55 16.67 2.60 -2.38
CA ALA A 55 16.04 2.74 -1.08
C ALA A 55 15.44 1.40 -0.60
N LEU A 56 14.83 0.66 -1.53
CA LEU A 56 14.23 -0.64 -1.27
C LEU A 56 14.36 -1.54 -2.50
N LEU A 57 15.20 -2.55 -2.37
CA LEU A 57 15.29 -3.69 -3.28
C LEU A 57 14.50 -4.85 -2.71
N VAL A 58 13.53 -5.34 -3.48
CA VAL A 58 12.80 -6.58 -3.21
C VAL A 58 13.19 -7.61 -4.25
N LEU A 59 13.99 -8.59 -3.86
CA LEU A 59 14.41 -9.70 -4.72
C LEU A 59 13.62 -10.96 -4.35
N VAL A 60 12.78 -11.43 -5.26
CA VAL A 60 12.04 -12.69 -5.10
C VAL A 60 12.77 -13.79 -5.88
N LYS A 61 13.16 -14.85 -5.17
CA LYS A 61 13.76 -16.06 -5.73
C LYS A 61 12.75 -17.19 -5.77
N LEU A 62 12.66 -17.83 -6.92
CA LEU A 62 11.72 -18.89 -7.24
C LEU A 62 12.48 -20.23 -7.21
N GLY A 63 12.31 -20.98 -6.13
CA GLY A 63 12.93 -22.29 -5.90
C GLY A 63 11.92 -23.30 -5.38
N GLY A 64 12.41 -24.37 -4.74
CA GLY A 64 11.55 -25.36 -4.07
C GLY A 64 10.72 -24.75 -2.93
N SER A 65 11.27 -23.74 -2.26
CA SER A 65 10.53 -22.76 -1.47
C SER A 65 10.90 -21.38 -2.02
N SER A 66 9.89 -20.55 -2.26
CA SER A 66 10.11 -19.13 -2.58
C SER A 66 10.77 -18.40 -1.41
N GLU A 67 11.62 -17.44 -1.73
CA GLU A 67 12.29 -16.55 -0.79
C GLU A 67 12.19 -15.12 -1.31
N MET A 68 11.85 -14.17 -0.44
CA MET A 68 11.98 -12.73 -0.70
C MET A 68 13.10 -12.19 0.16
N VAL A 69 13.97 -11.41 -0.47
CA VAL A 69 15.08 -10.71 0.18
C VAL A 69 14.84 -9.22 0.02
N LEU A 70 14.78 -8.51 1.15
CA LEU A 70 14.68 -7.05 1.21
C LEU A 70 16.05 -6.47 1.57
N ASN A 71 16.47 -5.42 0.86
CA ASN A 71 17.71 -4.71 1.18
C ASN A 71 17.69 -3.27 0.64
N SER A 72 18.70 -2.47 1.01
CA SER A 72 19.00 -1.18 0.39
C SER A 72 20.41 -1.22 -0.18
N PHE A 73 20.63 -0.48 -1.26
CA PHE A 73 21.94 -0.19 -1.80
C PHE A 73 22.24 1.29 -1.55
N LEU A 74 23.20 1.58 -0.68
CA LEU A 74 23.54 2.94 -0.28
C LEU A 74 25.05 3.13 -0.38
N LYS A 75 25.49 4.24 -1.00
CA LYS A 75 26.91 4.59 -1.14
C LYS A 75 27.73 3.45 -1.75
N LYS A 76 27.15 2.80 -2.77
CA LYS A 76 27.76 1.68 -3.52
C LYS A 76 27.92 0.38 -2.73
N THR A 77 27.21 0.21 -1.62
CA THR A 77 27.26 -1.00 -0.81
C THR A 77 25.87 -1.48 -0.45
N PHE A 78 25.68 -2.80 -0.43
CA PHE A 78 24.46 -3.41 0.12
C PHE A 78 24.49 -3.37 1.65
N GLY A 79 23.33 -3.09 2.24
CA GLY A 79 23.12 -3.24 3.67
C GLY A 79 22.90 -4.69 4.10
N GLN A 80 22.43 -4.86 5.33
CA GLN A 80 22.05 -6.17 5.86
C GLN A 80 20.81 -6.72 5.13
N GLU A 81 20.86 -7.98 4.69
CA GLU A 81 19.70 -8.62 4.06
C GLU A 81 18.63 -8.99 5.08
N GLU A 82 17.37 -8.74 4.75
CA GLU A 82 16.19 -9.25 5.48
C GLU A 82 15.53 -10.33 4.61
N LYS A 83 15.39 -11.55 5.13
CA LYS A 83 14.94 -12.71 4.34
C LYS A 83 13.63 -13.27 4.87
N HIS A 84 12.71 -13.54 3.95
CA HIS A 84 11.42 -14.15 4.22
C HIS A 84 11.24 -15.36 3.30
N SER A 85 10.87 -16.50 3.87
CA SER A 85 10.68 -17.76 3.13
C SER A 85 9.22 -18.21 3.18
N LYS A 86 8.87 -19.21 2.35
CA LYS A 86 7.52 -19.82 2.28
C LYS A 86 6.44 -18.84 1.82
N LEU A 87 6.79 -18.01 0.85
CA LEU A 87 5.89 -16.99 0.31
C LEU A 87 4.96 -17.58 -0.76
N PRO A 88 3.79 -16.98 -1.00
CA PRO A 88 2.83 -17.47 -1.99
C PRO A 88 3.23 -17.15 -3.45
N PHE A 89 4.53 -17.11 -3.75
CA PHE A 89 5.04 -17.00 -5.12
C PHE A 89 5.29 -18.38 -5.72
N ALA A 90 4.71 -18.63 -6.89
CA ALA A 90 4.90 -19.87 -7.64
C ALA A 90 5.05 -19.59 -9.13
N LYS A 91 5.77 -20.47 -9.84
CA LYS A 91 6.01 -20.31 -11.27
C LYS A 91 4.72 -20.49 -12.06
N GLY A 92 4.47 -19.61 -13.03
CA GLY A 92 3.24 -19.61 -13.82
C GLY A 92 1.99 -19.22 -13.03
N GLN A 93 2.15 -18.59 -11.86
CA GLN A 93 1.05 -18.06 -11.05
C GLN A 93 1.08 -16.55 -10.99
N ASP A 94 -0.10 -15.97 -10.83
CA ASP A 94 -0.29 -14.54 -10.65
C ASP A 94 0.14 -14.11 -9.24
N PHE A 95 0.53 -12.86 -9.10
CA PHE A 95 0.82 -12.24 -7.83
C PHE A 95 0.34 -10.79 -7.79
N GLN A 96 0.08 -10.31 -6.58
CA GLN A 96 -0.12 -8.91 -6.26
C GLN A 96 0.88 -8.50 -5.17
N LEU A 97 1.58 -7.40 -5.42
CA LEU A 97 2.48 -6.76 -4.48
C LEU A 97 1.97 -5.35 -4.18
N GLU A 98 1.90 -5.01 -2.90
CA GLU A 98 1.60 -3.65 -2.46
C GLU A 98 2.73 -3.14 -1.58
N PHE A 99 3.18 -1.92 -1.88
CA PHE A 99 4.16 -1.20 -1.12
C PHE A 99 3.48 0.04 -0.54
N ILE A 100 3.25 0.02 0.76
CA ILE A 100 2.60 1.11 1.50
C ILE A 100 3.68 1.84 2.27
N PHE A 101 3.95 3.08 1.86
CA PHE A 101 5.02 3.89 2.44
C PHE A 101 4.48 4.64 3.66
N GLU A 102 4.64 4.06 4.84
CA GLU A 102 4.24 4.66 6.13
C GLU A 102 5.32 5.63 6.63
N GLU A 103 5.12 6.23 7.81
CA GLU A 103 6.03 7.23 8.40
C GLU A 103 7.45 6.69 8.66
N GLU A 104 7.57 5.46 9.18
CA GLU A 104 8.85 4.89 9.64
C GLU A 104 9.35 3.70 8.80
N ALA A 105 8.47 3.09 8.00
CA ALA A 105 8.76 1.88 7.26
C ALA A 105 7.90 1.76 6.00
N CYS A 106 8.35 0.96 5.05
CA CYS A 106 7.52 0.46 3.96
C CYS A 106 6.88 -0.86 4.40
N LYS A 107 5.55 -0.94 4.37
CA LYS A 107 4.82 -2.19 4.50
C LYS A 107 4.72 -2.85 3.12
N VAL A 108 5.13 -4.10 3.02
CA VAL A 108 5.08 -4.92 1.80
C VAL A 108 4.02 -5.99 1.99
N VAL A 109 2.97 -5.97 1.16
CA VAL A 109 1.88 -6.95 1.19
C VAL A 109 1.98 -7.84 -0.05
N VAL A 110 1.95 -9.16 0.16
CA VAL A 110 1.95 -10.16 -0.90
C VAL A 110 0.59 -10.85 -0.94
N ASN A 111 -0.09 -10.78 -2.08
CA ASN A 111 -1.39 -11.41 -2.34
C ASN A 111 -2.46 -11.11 -1.27
N GLU A 112 -2.43 -9.92 -0.66
CA GLU A 112 -3.38 -9.48 0.40
C GLU A 112 -3.34 -10.32 1.69
N GLU A 113 -2.44 -11.30 1.80
CA GLU A 113 -2.34 -12.24 2.92
C GLU A 113 -1.10 -11.97 3.77
N GLU A 114 0.08 -12.03 3.16
CA GLU A 114 1.35 -11.95 3.87
C GLU A 114 1.84 -10.50 3.92
N THR A 115 2.14 -10.01 5.12
CA THR A 115 2.58 -8.62 5.35
C THR A 115 3.95 -8.59 6.01
N PHE A 116 4.84 -7.80 5.44
CA PHE A 116 6.21 -7.55 5.92
C PHE A 116 6.41 -6.05 6.14
N GLN A 117 7.31 -5.68 7.05
CA GLN A 117 7.69 -4.29 7.26
C GLN A 117 9.20 -4.14 7.04
N TYR A 118 9.56 -3.15 6.23
CA TYR A 118 10.94 -2.79 5.95
C TYR A 118 11.23 -1.39 6.48
N LYS A 119 12.05 -1.29 7.53
CA LYS A 119 12.43 0.01 8.09
C LYS A 119 13.31 0.78 7.11
N TYR A 120 13.01 2.06 6.92
CA TYR A 120 13.76 2.89 5.99
C TYR A 120 15.23 3.00 6.41
N ARG A 121 16.13 2.73 5.47
CA ARG A 121 17.56 3.03 5.56
C ARG A 121 17.94 4.28 4.75
N ILE A 122 17.11 4.60 3.76
CA ILE A 122 17.09 5.82 2.98
C ILE A 122 15.65 6.37 3.09
N PRO A 123 15.46 7.68 3.32
CA PRO A 123 14.12 8.28 3.38
C PRO A 123 13.31 7.99 2.11
N ALA A 124 12.02 7.71 2.26
CA ALA A 124 11.15 7.40 1.12
C ALA A 124 11.06 8.57 0.14
N GLU A 125 11.26 9.80 0.61
CA GLU A 125 11.25 11.04 -0.16
C GLU A 125 12.38 11.15 -1.19
N GLU A 126 13.44 10.35 -1.04
CA GLU A 126 14.54 10.28 -1.99
C GLU A 126 14.22 9.40 -3.20
N ILE A 127 13.17 8.56 -3.13
CA ILE A 127 12.79 7.66 -4.22
C ILE A 127 12.27 8.47 -5.41
N ARG A 128 12.79 8.17 -6.61
CA ARG A 128 12.42 8.84 -7.87
C ARG A 128 11.96 7.88 -8.94
N PHE A 129 12.40 6.62 -8.90
CA PHE A 129 12.06 5.64 -9.92
C PHE A 129 11.64 4.32 -9.30
N LEU A 130 10.77 3.62 -10.02
CA LEU A 130 10.46 2.22 -9.79
C LEU A 130 10.91 1.42 -11.00
N GLN A 131 11.72 0.40 -10.74
CA GLN A 131 12.16 -0.55 -11.75
C GLN A 131 11.70 -1.96 -11.37
N VAL A 132 11.14 -2.68 -12.34
CA VAL A 132 10.79 -4.09 -12.20
C VAL A 132 11.51 -4.88 -13.29
N GLU A 133 12.23 -5.93 -12.89
CA GLU A 133 13.04 -6.73 -13.80
C GLU A 133 13.05 -8.21 -13.44
N GLY A 134 13.51 -9.04 -14.37
CA GLY A 134 13.60 -10.49 -14.20
C GLY A 134 12.43 -11.25 -14.82
N ASN A 135 12.11 -12.42 -14.26
CA ASN A 135 11.24 -13.39 -14.91
C ASN A 135 9.76 -13.23 -14.52
N VAL A 136 9.20 -12.06 -14.82
CA VAL A 136 7.78 -11.74 -14.59
C VAL A 136 7.15 -11.10 -15.81
N GLU A 137 5.83 -11.17 -15.88
CA GLU A 137 5.00 -10.42 -16.79
C GLU A 137 4.14 -9.47 -15.97
N LEU A 138 4.01 -8.21 -16.40
CA LEU A 138 3.28 -7.20 -15.65
C LEU A 138 1.94 -6.92 -16.30
N GLU A 139 0.89 -7.01 -15.50
CA GLU A 139 -0.47 -6.62 -15.88
C GLU A 139 -0.67 -5.12 -15.65
N PHE A 140 -0.27 -4.61 -14.48
CA PHE A 140 -0.24 -3.18 -14.22
C PHE A 140 0.71 -2.82 -13.09
N VAL A 141 1.10 -1.54 -13.09
CA VAL A 141 1.74 -0.85 -11.97
C VAL A 141 0.96 0.42 -11.70
N ARG A 142 0.49 0.62 -10.47
CA ARG A 142 -0.33 1.79 -10.08
C ARG A 142 0.27 2.47 -8.87
N LEU A 143 0.42 3.79 -8.96
CA LEU A 143 0.69 4.67 -7.83
C LEU A 143 -0.62 5.25 -7.33
N GLN A 144 -0.84 5.23 -6.02
CA GLN A 144 -2.02 5.78 -5.37
C GLN A 144 -1.59 6.59 -4.13
N ASP A 145 -2.42 7.54 -3.73
CA ASP A 145 -2.32 8.21 -2.45
C ASP A 145 -3.14 7.43 -1.41
N GLU A 146 -2.60 7.24 -0.20
CA GLU A 146 -3.23 6.47 0.89
C GLU A 146 -4.61 7.04 1.28
N LYS A 147 -4.84 8.33 1.02
CA LYS A 147 -6.11 9.01 1.30
C LYS A 147 -7.29 8.52 0.45
N ASP A 148 -7.03 7.86 -0.69
CA ASP A 148 -8.10 7.30 -1.54
C ASP A 148 -8.61 5.94 -1.04
N ASN A 149 -7.99 5.37 0.00
CA ASN A 149 -8.33 4.04 0.51
C ASN A 149 -9.10 4.06 1.85
N GLN A 150 -9.65 5.21 2.26
CA GLN A 150 -10.60 5.32 3.38
C GLN A 150 -12.04 5.47 2.88
N SER A 151 -12.54 4.44 2.21
CA SER A 151 -13.98 4.16 2.19
C SER A 151 -14.12 2.67 2.45
N GLU A 152 -14.88 2.30 3.48
CA GLU A 152 -15.10 0.93 3.99
C GLU A 152 -14.12 0.45 5.08
N ASP A 153 -14.06 1.15 6.22
CA ASP A 153 -14.30 0.54 7.55
C ASP A 153 -14.30 1.60 8.67
N LYS A 154 -15.46 2.20 8.94
CA LYS A 154 -15.76 2.80 10.25
C LYS A 154 -17.26 3.04 10.41
N MET A 155 -18.01 1.96 10.57
CA MET A 155 -19.34 2.03 11.17
C MET A 155 -19.49 0.91 12.20
N GLN A 156 -18.83 1.07 13.35
CA GLN A 156 -19.22 0.35 14.56
C GLN A 156 -18.89 1.15 15.82
N SER A 157 -19.86 1.99 16.19
CA SER A 157 -20.24 2.15 17.60
C SER A 157 -21.73 2.49 17.67
N PRO A 158 -22.59 1.64 18.28
CA PRO A 158 -23.94 2.03 18.64
C PRO A 158 -23.88 2.83 19.94
N GLY A 159 -23.59 4.12 19.83
CA GLY A 159 -23.57 5.06 20.94
C GLY A 159 -24.64 6.13 20.80
N MET A 160 -25.66 6.05 21.66
CA MET A 160 -26.68 7.07 21.95
C MET A 160 -27.66 7.47 20.84
N LEU A 161 -28.85 6.88 20.92
CA LEU A 161 -30.08 7.40 20.33
C LEU A 161 -30.46 8.71 21.06
N HIS A 162 -29.95 9.86 20.59
CA HIS A 162 -30.51 11.15 20.97
C HIS A 162 -31.63 11.52 19.99
N CYS A 163 -32.87 11.50 20.49
CA CYS A 163 -34.06 11.98 19.81
C CYS A 163 -33.99 13.51 19.59
N TYR A 164 -33.39 13.96 18.50
CA TYR A 164 -33.62 15.32 18.02
C TYR A 164 -34.86 15.33 17.11
N ARG A 165 -36.02 15.65 17.70
CA ARG A 165 -37.15 16.18 16.94
C ARG A 165 -36.88 17.66 16.62
N PRO A 166 -37.01 18.11 15.35
CA PRO A 166 -37.01 19.54 15.05
C PRO A 166 -38.27 20.19 15.62
N CYS A 167 -38.11 21.17 16.50
CA CYS A 167 -39.18 22.09 16.89
C CYS A 167 -39.56 22.95 15.68
N VAL A 168 -40.78 22.76 15.18
CA VAL A 168 -41.42 23.61 14.18
C VAL A 168 -41.80 24.94 14.85
N PRO A 169 -41.59 26.11 14.22
CA PRO A 169 -41.86 27.40 14.85
C PRO A 169 -43.37 27.70 14.80
N TYR A 170 -44.02 27.80 15.95
CA TYR A 170 -45.27 28.53 16.07
C TYR A 170 -45.09 29.71 17.02
N PRO A 171 -45.53 30.93 16.63
CA PRO A 171 -45.59 32.06 17.52
C PRO A 171 -46.86 31.91 18.35
N CYS A 172 -46.77 31.90 19.68
CA CYS A 172 -47.76 32.50 20.59
C CYS A 172 -47.44 32.19 22.06
N CYS A 173 -47.44 33.28 22.85
CA CYS A 173 -47.76 33.36 24.29
C CYS A 173 -46.74 32.91 25.36
N ARG A 174 -45.89 33.87 25.75
CA ARG A 174 -45.67 34.42 27.13
C ARG A 174 -45.19 33.48 28.28
N PRO A 175 -44.60 34.04 29.36
CA PRO A 175 -43.22 33.76 29.74
C PRO A 175 -43.05 32.80 30.92
N CYS A 176 -41.81 32.31 31.02
CA CYS A 176 -41.17 31.53 32.09
C CYS A 176 -41.75 31.74 33.50
N GLN A 177 -42.03 30.62 34.17
CA GLN A 177 -41.85 30.49 35.61
C GLN A 177 -40.98 29.27 35.91
N PRO A 178 -39.94 29.39 36.75
CA PRO A 178 -39.22 28.24 37.25
C PRO A 178 -39.93 27.75 38.52
N CYS A 179 -40.20 26.45 38.62
CA CYS A 179 -40.43 25.87 39.94
C CYS A 179 -39.95 24.42 39.97
N VAL A 180 -38.81 24.27 40.64
CA VAL A 180 -38.43 23.17 41.52
C VAL A 180 -39.55 22.15 41.82
N THR A 181 -39.25 20.86 41.68
CA THR A 181 -39.25 19.84 42.75
C THR A 181 -39.64 18.43 42.29
N TRP A 182 -38.74 17.49 42.61
CA TRP A 182 -38.97 16.18 43.24
C TRP A 182 -39.78 15.03 42.59
N TYR A 183 -39.22 13.83 42.83
CA TYR A 183 -39.79 12.46 42.87
C TYR A 183 -40.06 11.67 41.57
N HIS A 184 -39.29 10.58 41.45
CA HIS A 184 -39.69 9.18 41.17
C HIS A 184 -40.91 8.92 40.26
N CYS A 185 -40.75 8.03 39.27
CA CYS A 185 -41.43 6.72 39.28
C CYS A 185 -41.04 5.82 38.09
N CYS A 186 -40.79 4.56 38.44
CA CYS A 186 -40.89 3.30 37.67
C CYS A 186 -40.05 3.10 36.41
#